data_AF-A0A916CJK8-F1
#
_entry.id   AF-A0A916CJK8-F1
#
_cell.length_a   1.000
_cell.length_b   1.000
_cell.length_c   1.000
_cell.angle_alpha   90.00
_cell.angle_beta   90.00
_cell.angle_gamma   90.00
#
_symmetry.space_group_name_H-M   'P 1'
#
loop_
_entity.id
_entity.type
_entity.pdbx_description
1 polymer ?
#
loop_
_entity_poly.entity_id
_entity_poly.type
_entity_poly.pdbx_seq_one_letter_code
_entity_poly.pdbx_strand_id
1 'polypeptide(L)'
;MVRILQPPKSHKTKSRRAPAPYNLTQRDWRAIQRVRKLLRAILPNGELKSLTLYGSHARGEAKPESDIDLFLVYDDVTAEQEHSLKEFGVTLPASLARVHIFLYRADDLSQHNGTSPLIYNVAHQGITLEGTPVPKLEIDRRQVAEQLIAQAKKKLASAQHSLNGEFYDDAISRAYYAVLHAADAALATKGFVAKSRAGTDTLFGFHFIKPGLVDKRFGGLVNRAAEDRIQADYKHEIEFNREDAEHWLARAQEFVETIDAGIPGWLIEG
;
A
#
# COMPACT_ATOMS: atom_id res chain seq x y z
N MET A 1 3.91 -4.09 -25.50
CA MET A 1 4.85 -5.23 -25.50
C MET A 1 4.98 -5.73 -24.06
N VAL A 2 4.36 -6.87 -23.74
CA VAL A 2 4.31 -7.43 -22.38
C VAL A 2 5.72 -7.87 -21.97
N ARG A 3 6.24 -7.32 -20.87
CA ARG A 3 7.62 -7.56 -20.44
C ARG A 3 7.63 -8.72 -19.44
N ILE A 4 7.72 -9.95 -19.95
CA ILE A 4 7.82 -11.17 -19.12
C ILE A 4 9.21 -11.19 -18.45
N LEU A 5 9.22 -11.28 -17.12
CA LEU A 5 10.41 -11.23 -16.28
C LEU A 5 11.21 -12.55 -16.33
N GLN A 6 12.55 -12.46 -16.41
CA GLN A 6 13.47 -13.63 -16.39
C GLN A 6 14.47 -13.55 -15.22
N PRO A 7 15.00 -14.70 -14.73
CA PRO A 7 15.95 -14.73 -13.61
C PRO A 7 17.25 -13.95 -13.89
N PRO A 8 17.92 -13.41 -12.85
CA PRO A 8 19.23 -12.80 -13.00
C PRO A 8 20.29 -13.84 -13.39
N LYS A 9 21.14 -13.51 -14.37
CA LYS A 9 22.28 -14.36 -14.79
C LYS A 9 23.39 -14.31 -13.73
N SER A 10 23.93 -15.47 -13.35
CA SER A 10 25.05 -15.59 -12.40
C SER A 10 26.37 -15.12 -13.04
N HIS A 11 26.70 -13.84 -12.98
CA HIS A 11 28.01 -13.36 -13.44
C HIS A 11 28.77 -12.66 -12.30
N LYS A 12 29.87 -13.30 -11.89
CA LYS A 12 30.95 -12.68 -11.11
C LYS A 12 31.71 -11.73 -12.03
N THR A 13 31.35 -10.45 -12.09
CA THR A 13 32.26 -9.38 -12.52
C THR A 13 31.75 -8.02 -12.04
N LYS A 14 32.62 -7.27 -11.35
CA LYS A 14 32.40 -5.88 -10.93
C LYS A 14 32.47 -4.97 -12.16
N SER A 15 31.32 -4.65 -12.74
CA SER A 15 31.18 -3.47 -13.61
C SER A 15 29.98 -2.70 -13.10
N ARG A 16 30.07 -1.37 -13.01
CA ARG A 16 28.94 -0.46 -12.70
C ARG A 16 27.88 -0.60 -13.79
N ARG A 17 27.07 -1.65 -13.71
CA ARG A 17 25.83 -1.80 -14.46
C ARG A 17 24.80 -0.88 -13.82
N ALA A 18 24.00 -0.20 -14.65
CA ALA A 18 22.73 0.33 -14.20
C ALA A 18 21.99 -0.75 -13.40
N PRO A 19 21.36 -0.41 -12.25
CA PRO A 19 20.74 -1.41 -11.39
C PRO A 19 19.73 -2.22 -12.20
N ALA A 20 19.82 -3.55 -12.12
CA ALA A 20 18.86 -4.44 -12.77
C ALA A 20 17.44 -4.07 -12.31
N PRO A 21 16.40 -4.08 -13.17
CA PRO A 21 15.21 -3.23 -12.99
C PRO A 21 14.28 -3.57 -11.82
N TYR A 22 14.70 -4.42 -10.88
CA TYR A 22 13.80 -5.10 -9.93
C TYR A 22 14.38 -5.26 -8.52
N ASN A 23 15.67 -4.99 -8.30
CA ASN A 23 16.41 -5.28 -7.05
C ASN A 23 16.02 -6.62 -6.38
N LEU A 24 15.62 -7.63 -7.16
CA LEU A 24 15.29 -8.96 -6.65
C LEU A 24 16.59 -9.73 -6.45
N THR A 25 16.82 -10.17 -5.22
CA THR A 25 17.92 -11.07 -4.91
C THR A 25 17.63 -12.47 -5.47
N GLN A 26 18.66 -13.33 -5.52
CA GLN A 26 18.47 -14.73 -5.87
C GLN A 26 17.51 -15.45 -4.89
N ARG A 27 17.47 -15.00 -3.62
CA ARG A 27 16.55 -15.51 -2.60
C ARG A 27 15.12 -15.16 -2.96
N ASP A 28 14.87 -13.90 -3.33
CA ASP A 28 13.53 -13.42 -3.69
C ASP A 28 13.00 -14.16 -4.90
N TRP A 29 13.85 -14.37 -5.91
CA TRP A 29 13.46 -15.13 -7.09
C TRP A 29 13.08 -16.58 -6.77
N ARG A 30 13.83 -17.25 -5.88
CA ARG A 30 13.49 -18.61 -5.42
C ARG A 30 12.16 -18.63 -4.66
N ALA A 31 11.89 -17.63 -3.83
CA ALA A 31 10.61 -17.51 -3.12
C ALA A 31 9.45 -17.36 -4.11
N ILE A 32 9.57 -16.46 -5.09
CA ILE A 32 8.57 -16.26 -6.15
C ILE A 32 8.33 -17.56 -6.93
N GLN A 33 9.38 -18.30 -7.32
CA GLN A 33 9.17 -19.57 -8.03
C GLN A 33 8.48 -20.62 -7.17
N ARG A 34 8.77 -20.66 -5.86
CA ARG A 34 8.10 -21.58 -4.94
C ARG A 34 6.61 -21.23 -4.80
N VAL A 35 6.27 -19.95 -4.70
CA VAL A 35 4.87 -19.47 -4.72
C VAL A 35 4.19 -19.90 -6.01
N ARG A 36 4.79 -19.64 -7.18
CA ARG A 36 4.23 -20.05 -8.47
C ARG A 36 3.98 -21.56 -8.56
N LYS A 37 4.91 -22.38 -8.05
CA LYS A 37 4.74 -23.83 -8.01
C LYS A 37 3.55 -24.24 -7.15
N LEU A 38 3.39 -23.63 -5.97
CA LEU A 38 2.27 -23.92 -5.08
C LEU A 38 0.94 -23.46 -5.68
N LEU A 39 0.88 -22.26 -6.26
CA LEU A 39 -0.31 -21.75 -6.93
C LEU A 39 -0.73 -22.63 -8.10
N ARG A 40 0.21 -23.16 -8.90
CA ARG A 40 -0.11 -24.10 -9.99
C ARG A 40 -0.63 -25.46 -9.52
N ALA A 41 -0.29 -25.86 -8.29
CA ALA A 41 -0.87 -27.06 -7.71
C ALA A 41 -2.35 -26.83 -7.32
N ILE A 42 -2.68 -25.62 -6.88
CA ILE A 42 -4.04 -25.21 -6.52
C ILE A 42 -4.87 -24.87 -7.78
N LEU A 43 -4.25 -24.20 -8.76
CA LEU A 43 -4.87 -23.65 -9.97
C LEU A 43 -4.23 -24.26 -11.24
N PRO A 44 -4.47 -25.55 -11.54
CA PRO A 44 -3.77 -26.27 -12.60
C PRO A 44 -4.29 -26.02 -14.02
N ASN A 45 -5.51 -25.51 -14.20
CA ASN A 45 -6.26 -25.47 -15.46
C ASN A 45 -6.48 -24.05 -16.02
N GLY A 46 -5.61 -23.09 -15.69
CA GLY A 46 -5.71 -21.72 -16.21
C GLY A 46 -6.68 -20.82 -15.43
N GLU A 47 -7.02 -21.21 -14.20
CA GLU A 47 -7.75 -20.40 -13.24
C GLU A 47 -6.93 -19.17 -12.82
N LEU A 48 -5.59 -19.28 -12.79
CA LEU A 48 -4.70 -18.14 -12.60
C LEU A 48 -4.73 -17.23 -13.83
N LYS A 49 -5.35 -16.05 -13.70
CA LYS A 49 -5.46 -15.07 -14.77
C LYS A 49 -4.31 -14.06 -14.76
N SER A 50 -3.82 -13.69 -13.58
CA SER A 50 -2.68 -12.78 -13.44
C SER A 50 -1.91 -13.03 -12.14
N LEU A 51 -0.58 -13.05 -12.20
CA LEU A 51 0.27 -12.92 -11.02
C LEU A 51 1.19 -11.72 -11.22
N THR A 52 1.06 -10.72 -10.37
CA THR A 52 1.79 -9.44 -10.51
C THR A 52 2.63 -9.17 -9.27
N LEU A 53 3.93 -8.91 -9.46
CA LEU A 53 4.79 -8.34 -8.43
C LEU A 53 4.51 -6.85 -8.35
N TYR A 54 4.22 -6.31 -7.17
CA TYR A 54 4.04 -4.89 -6.98
C TYR A 54 4.86 -4.40 -5.77
N GLY A 55 4.57 -3.21 -5.27
CA GLY A 55 5.25 -2.69 -4.08
C GLY A 55 6.70 -2.26 -4.34
N SER A 56 7.51 -2.29 -3.28
CA SER A 56 8.87 -1.70 -3.28
C SER A 56 9.82 -2.37 -4.27
N HIS A 57 9.72 -3.70 -4.45
CA HIS A 57 10.52 -4.43 -5.43
C HIS A 57 10.19 -4.04 -6.86
N ALA A 58 8.90 -3.89 -7.19
CA ALA A 58 8.49 -3.50 -8.53
C ALA A 58 8.95 -2.08 -8.92
N ARG A 59 9.11 -1.20 -7.91
CA ARG A 59 9.58 0.18 -8.11
C ARG A 59 11.10 0.34 -8.05
N GLY A 60 11.85 -0.70 -7.67
CA GLY A 60 13.30 -0.62 -7.46
C GLY A 60 13.70 0.09 -6.17
N GLU A 61 12.77 0.26 -5.23
CA GLU A 61 12.97 0.95 -3.93
C GLU A 61 13.16 -0.04 -2.77
N ALA A 62 13.14 -1.35 -3.06
CA ALA A 62 13.25 -2.39 -2.04
C ALA A 62 14.58 -2.33 -1.29
N LYS A 63 14.50 -2.52 0.03
CA LYS A 63 15.62 -2.72 0.95
C LYS A 63 15.80 -4.23 1.21
N PRO A 64 16.95 -4.67 1.74
CA PRO A 64 17.22 -6.10 1.99
C PRO A 64 16.16 -6.82 2.83
N GLU A 65 15.46 -6.09 3.70
CA GLU A 65 14.39 -6.54 4.59
C GLU A 65 12.98 -6.44 4.01
N SER A 66 12.78 -5.78 2.85
CA SER A 66 11.46 -5.53 2.26
C SER A 66 10.69 -6.80 1.90
N ASP A 67 9.39 -6.81 2.13
CA ASP A 67 8.53 -7.93 1.71
C ASP A 67 8.36 -7.99 0.19
N ILE A 68 8.07 -9.19 -0.31
CA ILE A 68 7.74 -9.48 -1.70
C ILE A 68 6.22 -9.45 -1.82
N ASP A 69 5.71 -8.34 -2.35
CA ASP A 69 4.28 -8.12 -2.54
C ASP A 69 3.79 -8.69 -3.87
N LEU A 70 2.92 -9.70 -3.80
CA LEU A 70 2.30 -10.35 -4.95
C LEU A 70 0.79 -10.06 -4.98
N PHE A 71 0.27 -9.91 -6.18
CA PHE A 71 -1.16 -9.72 -6.45
C PHE A 71 -1.62 -10.81 -7.43
N LEU A 72 -2.47 -11.71 -6.96
CA LEU A 72 -3.03 -12.81 -7.74
C LEU A 72 -4.47 -12.48 -8.13
N VAL A 73 -4.73 -12.52 -9.44
CA VAL A 73 -6.09 -12.55 -9.99
C VAL A 73 -6.37 -13.98 -10.46
N TYR A 74 -7.46 -14.55 -9.97
CA TYR A 74 -7.91 -15.87 -10.33
C TYR A 74 -9.40 -15.86 -10.69
N ASP A 75 -9.85 -16.90 -11.39
CA ASP A 75 -11.24 -17.07 -11.77
C ASP A 75 -11.58 -18.55 -11.99
N ASP A 76 -12.85 -18.87 -12.16
CA ASP A 76 -13.33 -20.22 -12.54
C ASP A 76 -12.89 -21.34 -11.55
N VAL A 77 -12.74 -21.01 -10.26
CA VAL A 77 -12.29 -21.97 -9.24
C VAL A 77 -13.41 -22.78 -8.61
N THR A 78 -13.11 -24.02 -8.23
CA THR A 78 -13.98 -24.84 -7.38
C THR A 78 -13.96 -24.35 -5.92
N ALA A 79 -14.93 -24.79 -5.12
CA ALA A 79 -14.98 -24.46 -3.70
C ALA A 79 -13.73 -24.96 -2.93
N GLU A 80 -13.15 -26.10 -3.32
CA GLU A 80 -11.94 -26.66 -2.71
C GLU A 80 -10.70 -25.81 -3.05
N GLN A 81 -10.59 -25.37 -4.30
CA GLN A 81 -9.52 -24.47 -4.74
C GLN A 81 -9.62 -23.11 -4.03
N GLU A 82 -10.83 -22.55 -3.96
CA GLU A 82 -11.12 -21.31 -3.24
C GLU A 82 -10.73 -21.40 -1.77
N HIS A 83 -11.05 -22.51 -1.11
CA HIS A 83 -10.65 -22.77 0.28
C HIS A 83 -9.12 -22.85 0.42
N SER A 84 -8.46 -23.62 -0.45
CA SER A 84 -7.01 -23.77 -0.49
C SER A 84 -6.29 -22.44 -0.75
N LEU A 85 -6.85 -21.58 -1.60
CA LEU A 85 -6.34 -20.23 -1.85
C LEU A 85 -6.45 -19.37 -0.59
N LYS A 86 -7.60 -19.38 0.10
CA LYS A 86 -7.78 -18.63 1.35
C LYS A 86 -6.80 -19.07 2.42
N GLU A 87 -6.61 -20.37 2.61
CA GLU A 87 -5.59 -20.88 3.53
C GLU A 87 -4.19 -20.45 3.12
N PHE A 88 -3.86 -20.50 1.83
CA PHE A 88 -2.59 -20.05 1.29
C PHE A 88 -2.33 -18.55 1.54
N GLY A 89 -3.36 -17.71 1.45
CA GLY A 89 -3.26 -16.28 1.72
C GLY A 89 -3.06 -15.93 3.20
N VAL A 90 -3.54 -16.78 4.11
CA VAL A 90 -3.42 -16.57 5.57
C VAL A 90 -2.15 -17.17 6.13
N THR A 91 -1.80 -18.40 5.73
CA THR A 91 -0.68 -19.15 6.29
C THR A 91 0.27 -19.58 5.19
N LEU A 92 1.38 -18.85 5.07
CA LEU A 92 2.49 -19.26 4.23
C LEU A 92 3.53 -20.06 5.03
N PRO A 93 4.19 -21.07 4.43
CA PRO A 93 5.30 -21.75 5.06
C PRO A 93 6.38 -20.74 5.49
N ALA A 94 7.07 -20.97 6.62
CA ALA A 94 8.10 -20.07 7.14
C ALA A 94 9.19 -19.68 6.09
N SER A 95 9.46 -20.56 5.13
CA SER A 95 10.36 -20.28 4.00
C SER A 95 9.89 -19.14 3.07
N LEU A 96 8.62 -18.75 3.17
CA LEU A 96 7.92 -17.70 2.42
C LEU A 96 7.39 -16.60 3.35
N ALA A 97 7.88 -16.50 4.59
CA ALA A 97 7.40 -15.52 5.57
C ALA A 97 7.50 -14.04 5.13
N ARG A 98 8.32 -13.77 4.11
CA ARG A 98 8.48 -12.43 3.51
C ARG A 98 7.68 -12.23 2.23
N VAL A 99 6.83 -13.18 1.87
CA VAL A 99 5.91 -13.04 0.74
C VAL A 99 4.57 -12.61 1.33
N HIS A 100 4.05 -11.53 0.80
CA HIS A 100 2.68 -11.14 1.05
C HIS A 100 1.89 -11.26 -0.26
N ILE A 101 0.77 -11.97 -0.24
CA ILE A 101 -0.03 -12.20 -1.44
C ILE A 101 -1.46 -11.73 -1.22
N PHE A 102 -1.91 -10.82 -2.10
CA PHE A 102 -3.30 -10.44 -2.20
C PHE A 102 -4.00 -11.31 -3.23
N LEU A 103 -5.16 -11.85 -2.85
CA LEU A 103 -5.96 -12.75 -3.68
C LEU A 103 -7.22 -12.01 -4.10
N TYR A 104 -7.48 -11.93 -5.40
CA TYR A 104 -8.66 -11.31 -5.97
C TYR A 104 -9.30 -12.22 -6.99
N ARG A 105 -10.62 -12.41 -6.88
CA ARG A 105 -11.41 -13.00 -7.95
C ARG A 105 -11.57 -11.99 -9.08
N ALA A 106 -11.59 -12.44 -10.33
CA ALA A 106 -11.69 -11.56 -11.49
C ALA A 106 -12.96 -10.68 -11.46
N ASP A 107 -14.09 -11.24 -11.01
CA ASP A 107 -15.34 -10.50 -10.85
C ASP A 107 -15.22 -9.38 -9.81
N ASP A 108 -14.59 -9.65 -8.67
CA ASP A 108 -14.39 -8.66 -7.60
C ASP A 108 -13.45 -7.53 -8.05
N LEU A 109 -12.41 -7.88 -8.81
CA LEU A 109 -11.51 -6.89 -9.40
C LEU A 109 -12.28 -5.88 -10.26
N SER A 110 -13.24 -6.36 -11.07
CA SER A 110 -14.06 -5.52 -11.94
C SER A 110 -14.96 -4.56 -11.15
N GLN A 111 -15.45 -4.98 -9.99
CA GLN A 111 -16.28 -4.15 -9.10
C GLN A 111 -15.48 -3.02 -8.43
N HIS A 112 -14.16 -3.20 -8.29
CA HIS A 112 -13.26 -2.21 -7.70
C HIS A 112 -12.51 -1.35 -8.72
N ASN A 113 -12.90 -1.42 -10.00
CA ASN A 113 -12.32 -0.63 -11.07
C ASN A 113 -12.39 0.87 -10.75
N GLY A 114 -11.22 1.51 -10.68
CA GLY A 114 -11.08 2.94 -10.38
C GLY A 114 -11.27 3.32 -8.91
N THR A 115 -11.70 2.42 -8.03
CA THR A 115 -12.02 2.76 -6.62
C THR A 115 -10.98 2.27 -5.62
N SER A 116 -10.04 1.44 -6.06
CA SER A 116 -8.98 0.90 -5.21
C SER A 116 -7.60 1.48 -5.58
N PRO A 117 -7.00 2.32 -4.72
CA PRO A 117 -5.62 2.77 -4.86
C PRO A 117 -4.60 1.61 -4.99
N LEU A 118 -4.88 0.48 -4.34
CA LEU A 118 -4.07 -0.73 -4.46
C LEU A 118 -4.11 -1.28 -5.89
N ILE A 119 -5.30 -1.51 -6.44
CA ILE A 119 -5.47 -2.02 -7.81
C ILE A 119 -4.86 -1.03 -8.82
N TYR A 120 -5.05 0.28 -8.61
CA TYR A 120 -4.40 1.31 -9.42
C TYR A 120 -2.88 1.16 -9.39
N ASN A 121 -2.27 1.04 -8.21
CA ASN A 121 -0.82 0.88 -8.07
C ASN A 121 -0.31 -0.42 -8.71
N VAL A 122 -1.03 -1.54 -8.53
CA VAL A 122 -0.73 -2.83 -9.17
C VAL A 122 -0.78 -2.70 -10.70
N ALA A 123 -1.82 -2.08 -11.26
CA ALA A 123 -1.95 -1.92 -12.71
C ALA A 123 -0.87 -0.99 -13.30
N HIS A 124 -0.53 0.09 -12.61
CA HIS A 124 0.35 1.13 -13.14
C HIS A 124 1.84 0.85 -12.93
N GLN A 125 2.19 0.16 -11.84
CA GLN A 125 3.58 -0.05 -11.42
C GLN A 125 3.94 -1.52 -11.24
N GLY A 126 2.95 -2.40 -11.18
CA GLY A 126 3.18 -3.82 -11.04
C GLY A 126 3.86 -4.40 -12.28
N ILE A 127 4.57 -5.49 -12.06
CA ILE A 127 5.22 -6.27 -13.09
C ILE A 127 4.56 -7.64 -13.13
N THR A 128 3.87 -7.90 -14.23
CA THR A 128 3.21 -9.18 -14.45
C THR A 128 4.26 -10.29 -14.61
N LEU A 129 4.22 -11.24 -13.69
CA LEU A 129 5.06 -12.43 -13.66
C LEU A 129 4.44 -13.58 -14.48
N GLU A 130 3.11 -13.66 -14.50
CA GLU A 130 2.34 -14.70 -15.20
C GLU A 130 0.95 -14.17 -15.59
N GLY A 131 0.40 -14.67 -16.70
CA GLY A 131 -0.92 -14.30 -17.17
C GLY A 131 -1.01 -12.91 -17.81
N THR A 132 -2.21 -12.34 -17.78
CA THR A 132 -2.53 -11.05 -18.39
C THR A 132 -2.33 -9.92 -17.37
N PRO A 133 -1.72 -8.78 -17.73
CA PRO A 133 -1.58 -7.65 -16.82
C PRO A 133 -2.93 -7.13 -16.33
N VAL A 134 -2.96 -6.67 -15.08
CA VAL A 134 -4.13 -5.95 -14.54
C VAL A 134 -4.37 -4.71 -15.40
N PRO A 135 -5.60 -4.49 -15.92
CA PRO A 135 -5.90 -3.35 -16.78
C PRO A 135 -5.59 -2.02 -16.08
N LYS A 136 -4.98 -1.10 -16.81
CA LYS A 136 -4.74 0.27 -16.34
C LYS A 136 -6.01 1.08 -16.49
N LEU A 137 -6.58 1.48 -15.36
CA LEU A 137 -7.76 2.32 -15.27
C LEU A 137 -7.44 3.53 -14.40
N GLU A 138 -7.95 4.69 -14.80
CA GLU A 138 -7.90 5.89 -13.97
C GLU A 138 -8.73 5.70 -12.70
N ILE A 139 -8.36 6.43 -11.64
CA ILE A 139 -9.16 6.41 -10.41
C ILE A 139 -10.43 7.25 -10.56
N ASP A 140 -11.53 6.78 -9.96
CA ASP A 140 -12.66 7.65 -9.63
C ASP A 140 -12.23 8.55 -8.46
N ARG A 141 -11.76 9.75 -8.82
CA ARG A 141 -11.24 10.74 -7.88
C ARG A 141 -12.19 11.02 -6.74
N ARG A 142 -13.49 11.15 -7.03
CA ARG A 142 -14.52 11.49 -6.04
C ARG A 142 -14.72 10.31 -5.09
N GLN A 143 -14.99 9.14 -5.65
CA GLN A 143 -15.30 7.97 -4.84
C GLN A 143 -14.10 7.55 -3.97
N VAL A 144 -12.88 7.58 -4.51
CA VAL A 144 -11.66 7.28 -3.76
C VAL A 144 -11.43 8.30 -2.65
N ALA A 145 -11.58 9.61 -2.92
CA ALA A 145 -11.41 10.64 -1.91
C ALA A 145 -12.43 10.48 -0.77
N GLU A 146 -13.71 10.24 -1.09
CA GLU A 146 -14.78 10.03 -0.11
C GLU A 146 -14.55 8.76 0.73
N GLN A 147 -14.10 7.66 0.13
CA GLN A 147 -13.77 6.43 0.86
C GLN A 147 -12.58 6.62 1.80
N LEU A 148 -11.52 7.28 1.34
CA LEU A 148 -10.31 7.49 2.13
C LEU A 148 -10.56 8.47 3.29
N ILE A 149 -11.31 9.55 3.08
CA ILE A 149 -11.64 10.47 4.18
C ILE A 149 -12.57 9.81 5.21
N ALA A 150 -13.49 8.94 4.77
CA ALA A 150 -14.29 8.12 5.69
C ALA A 150 -13.42 7.14 6.50
N GLN A 151 -12.40 6.54 5.88
CA GLN A 151 -11.42 5.71 6.60
C GLN A 151 -10.61 6.54 7.60
N ALA A 152 -10.18 7.75 7.24
CA ALA A 152 -9.47 8.65 8.14
C ALA A 152 -10.29 8.96 9.41
N LYS A 153 -11.58 9.30 9.25
CA LYS A 153 -12.51 9.54 10.36
C LYS A 153 -12.69 8.31 11.25
N LYS A 154 -12.79 7.11 10.67
CA LYS A 154 -12.85 5.85 11.44
C LYS A 154 -11.56 5.60 12.24
N LYS A 155 -10.40 5.96 11.69
CA LYS A 155 -9.11 5.85 12.39
C LYS A 155 -8.99 6.85 13.54
N LEU A 156 -9.48 8.08 13.38
CA LEU A 156 -9.58 9.05 14.50
C LEU A 156 -10.48 8.53 15.62
N ALA A 157 -11.66 8.00 15.29
CA ALA A 157 -12.53 7.41 16.28
C ALA A 157 -11.81 6.27 17.04
N SER A 158 -11.11 5.40 16.31
CA SER A 158 -10.31 4.34 16.94
C SER A 158 -9.19 4.88 17.83
N ALA A 159 -8.48 5.93 17.40
CA ALA A 159 -7.41 6.56 18.17
C ALA A 159 -7.96 7.13 19.50
N GLN A 160 -9.14 7.76 19.46
CA GLN A 160 -9.81 8.24 20.66
C GLN A 160 -10.18 7.10 21.63
N HIS A 161 -10.62 5.97 21.11
CA HIS A 161 -10.95 4.80 21.95
C HIS A 161 -9.68 4.23 22.60
N SER A 162 -8.57 4.11 21.85
CA SER A 162 -7.29 3.68 22.39
C SER A 162 -6.76 4.63 23.47
N LEU A 163 -6.86 5.95 23.25
CA LEU A 163 -6.49 6.96 24.24
C LEU A 163 -7.30 6.83 25.54
N ASN A 164 -8.62 6.62 25.43
CA ASN A 164 -9.49 6.44 26.58
C ASN A 164 -9.20 5.13 27.35
N GLY A 165 -8.69 4.12 26.64
CA GLY A 165 -8.25 2.85 27.21
C GLY A 165 -6.80 2.86 27.70
N GLU A 166 -6.13 4.01 27.71
CA GLU A 166 -4.72 4.18 28.11
C GLU A 166 -3.71 3.40 27.23
N PHE A 167 -4.11 3.02 26.02
CA PHE A 167 -3.25 2.41 24.99
C PHE A 167 -2.65 3.53 24.12
N TYR A 168 -1.66 4.25 24.67
CA TYR A 168 -1.12 5.48 24.08
C TYR A 168 -0.38 5.26 22.77
N ASP A 169 0.40 4.19 22.67
CA ASP A 169 1.07 3.71 21.46
C ASP A 169 0.06 3.43 20.34
N ASP A 170 -1.00 2.66 20.65
CA ASP A 170 -2.08 2.37 19.72
C ASP A 170 -2.82 3.64 19.28
N ALA A 171 -3.04 4.59 20.19
CA ALA A 171 -3.69 5.86 19.88
C ALA A 171 -2.87 6.67 18.87
N ILE A 172 -1.55 6.80 19.08
CA ILE A 172 -0.63 7.46 18.16
C ILE A 172 -0.59 6.74 16.81
N SER A 173 -0.56 5.40 16.83
CA SER A 173 -0.55 4.58 15.62
C SER A 173 -1.82 4.77 14.78
N ARG A 174 -3.00 4.77 15.42
CA ARG A 174 -4.29 5.05 14.76
C ARG A 174 -4.36 6.50 14.24
N ALA A 175 -3.88 7.49 15.00
CA ALA A 175 -3.86 8.89 14.59
C ALA A 175 -2.98 9.10 13.34
N TYR A 176 -1.84 8.44 13.28
CA TYR A 176 -1.00 8.37 12.09
C TYR A 176 -1.77 7.88 10.84
N TYR A 177 -2.52 6.78 10.96
CA TYR A 177 -3.25 6.21 9.82
C TYR A 177 -4.37 7.15 9.37
N ALA A 178 -4.97 7.89 10.30
CA ALA A 178 -5.93 8.94 9.95
C ALA A 178 -5.29 10.03 9.07
N VAL A 179 -4.11 10.53 9.46
CA VAL A 179 -3.36 11.52 8.68
C VAL A 179 -2.98 10.98 7.31
N LEU A 180 -2.50 9.73 7.23
CA LEU A 180 -2.14 9.11 5.95
C LEU A 180 -3.34 9.02 5.00
N HIS A 181 -4.47 8.49 5.48
CA HIS A 181 -5.68 8.37 4.66
C HIS A 181 -6.23 9.73 4.23
N ALA A 182 -6.17 10.76 5.07
CA ALA A 182 -6.59 12.11 4.68
C ALA A 182 -5.64 12.70 3.61
N ALA A 183 -4.33 12.55 3.76
CA ALA A 183 -3.38 13.00 2.74
C ALA A 183 -3.61 12.29 1.38
N ASP A 184 -3.85 10.97 1.40
CA ASP A 184 -4.19 10.20 0.20
C ASP A 184 -5.56 10.61 -0.38
N ALA A 185 -6.55 10.94 0.46
CA ALA A 185 -7.84 11.47 0.00
C ALA A 185 -7.66 12.80 -0.75
N ALA A 186 -6.85 13.72 -0.21
CA ALA A 186 -6.53 14.96 -0.87
C ALA A 186 -5.86 14.70 -2.23
N LEU A 187 -4.84 13.84 -2.29
CA LEU A 187 -4.18 13.47 -3.53
C LEU A 187 -5.13 12.88 -4.57
N ALA A 188 -6.06 12.01 -4.13
CA ALA A 188 -7.08 11.44 -4.99
C ALA A 188 -7.98 12.52 -5.61
N THR A 189 -8.30 13.61 -4.89
CA THR A 189 -9.05 14.73 -5.48
C THR A 189 -8.36 15.37 -6.68
N LYS A 190 -7.04 15.19 -6.85
CA LYS A 190 -6.27 15.68 -8.00
C LYS A 190 -5.83 14.56 -8.97
N GLY A 191 -6.39 13.35 -8.84
CA GLY A 191 -6.03 12.21 -9.69
C GLY A 191 -4.71 11.54 -9.33
N PHE A 192 -4.10 11.89 -8.20
CA PHE A 192 -2.85 11.28 -7.77
C PHE A 192 -3.10 10.10 -6.83
N VAL A 193 -2.42 8.99 -7.10
CA VAL A 193 -2.30 7.87 -6.18
C VAL A 193 -0.85 7.73 -5.78
N ALA A 194 -0.59 7.89 -4.48
CA ALA A 194 0.74 7.69 -3.95
C ALA A 194 1.15 6.21 -4.02
N LYS A 195 2.43 6.00 -4.30
CA LYS A 195 3.03 4.66 -4.50
C LYS A 195 3.61 4.09 -3.21
N SER A 196 3.88 4.99 -2.28
CA SER A 196 4.48 4.74 -0.99
C SER A 196 4.13 5.92 -0.10
N ARG A 197 4.27 5.72 1.20
CA ARG A 197 4.01 6.76 2.17
C ARG A 197 4.94 7.97 2.08
N ALA A 198 6.23 7.75 1.82
CA ALA A 198 7.16 8.84 1.53
C ALA A 198 6.74 9.60 0.26
N GLY A 199 6.18 8.88 -0.72
CA GLY A 199 5.53 9.46 -1.89
C GLY A 199 4.31 10.31 -1.53
N THR A 200 3.45 9.86 -0.60
CA THR A 200 2.31 10.63 -0.09
C THR A 200 2.76 11.98 0.47
N ASP A 201 3.75 12.01 1.37
CA ASP A 201 4.24 13.27 1.96
C ASP A 201 4.81 14.22 0.90
N THR A 202 5.58 13.68 -0.05
CA THR A 202 6.20 14.47 -1.13
C THR A 202 5.14 15.08 -2.06
N LEU A 203 4.20 14.25 -2.54
CA LEU A 203 3.14 14.69 -3.44
C LEU A 203 2.21 15.68 -2.74
N PHE A 204 1.85 15.40 -1.48
CA PHE A 204 0.99 16.28 -0.70
C PHE A 204 1.63 17.65 -0.48
N GLY A 205 2.91 17.66 -0.10
CA GLY A 205 3.69 18.89 0.02
C GLY A 205 3.73 19.69 -1.28
N PHE A 206 3.89 19.02 -2.42
CA PHE A 206 3.95 19.69 -3.72
C PHE A 206 2.60 20.23 -4.20
N HIS A 207 1.51 19.49 -4.01
CA HIS A 207 0.20 19.81 -4.59
C HIS A 207 -0.74 20.58 -3.67
N PHE A 208 -0.52 20.57 -2.35
CA PHE A 208 -1.41 21.21 -1.37
C PHE A 208 -0.70 22.26 -0.53
N ILE A 209 0.50 21.96 -0.03
CA ILE A 209 1.24 22.88 0.83
C ILE A 209 1.89 24.01 0.03
N LYS A 210 2.72 23.69 -0.98
CA LYS A 210 3.42 24.70 -1.79
C LYS A 210 2.48 25.70 -2.48
N PRO A 211 1.32 25.28 -3.02
CA PRO A 211 0.37 26.21 -3.63
C PRO A 211 -0.49 26.99 -2.62
N GLY A 212 -0.38 26.69 -1.32
CA GLY A 212 -1.14 27.37 -0.26
C GLY A 212 -2.58 26.89 -0.08
N LEU A 213 -2.95 25.73 -0.65
CA LEU A 213 -4.29 25.13 -0.46
C LEU A 213 -4.47 24.57 0.96
N VAL A 214 -3.37 24.18 1.60
CA VAL A 214 -3.32 23.71 2.98
C VAL A 214 -2.16 24.43 3.69
N ASP A 215 -2.37 24.81 4.96
CA ASP A 215 -1.38 25.57 5.73
C ASP A 215 -0.04 24.81 5.86
N LYS A 216 1.06 25.54 5.69
CA LYS A 216 2.43 25.04 5.78
C LYS A 216 2.76 24.32 7.09
N ARG A 217 2.03 24.57 8.17
CA ARG A 217 2.19 23.86 9.46
C ARG A 217 1.92 22.36 9.35
N PHE A 218 1.16 21.94 8.34
CA PHE A 218 0.92 20.53 8.02
C PHE A 218 2.00 19.94 7.10
N GLY A 219 2.94 20.74 6.61
CA GLY A 219 4.08 20.27 5.83
C GLY A 219 4.90 19.24 6.62
N GLY A 220 5.18 18.09 6.01
CA GLY A 220 5.90 16.99 6.65
C GLY A 220 5.13 16.27 7.76
N LEU A 221 3.83 16.57 7.96
CA LEU A 221 3.04 15.94 9.02
C LEU A 221 2.90 14.43 8.79
N VAL A 222 2.73 14.01 7.53
CA VAL A 222 2.71 12.59 7.19
C VAL A 222 4.03 12.00 7.65
N ASN A 223 5.18 12.50 7.18
CA ASN A 223 6.49 11.97 7.58
C ASN A 223 6.76 11.98 9.10
N ARG A 224 6.45 13.05 9.84
CA ARG A 224 6.65 13.07 11.31
C ARG A 224 5.82 12.02 12.02
N ALA A 225 4.55 11.85 11.64
CA ALA A 225 3.73 10.77 12.19
C ALA A 225 4.33 9.38 11.90
N ALA A 226 5.21 9.24 10.88
CA ALA A 226 5.92 8.00 10.56
C ALA A 226 6.76 7.55 11.70
N GLU A 227 7.57 8.52 12.12
CA GLU A 227 8.74 8.29 12.91
C GLU A 227 8.20 7.91 14.28
N ASP A 228 7.24 8.68 14.78
CA ASP A 228 6.57 8.43 16.05
C ASP A 228 5.79 7.11 16.04
N ARG A 229 5.08 6.77 14.95
CA ARG A 229 4.46 5.44 14.82
C ARG A 229 5.50 4.30 14.82
N ILE A 230 6.63 4.47 14.13
CA ILE A 230 7.69 3.45 14.12
C ILE A 230 8.28 3.27 15.52
N GLN A 231 8.39 4.36 16.28
CA GLN A 231 8.81 4.28 17.68
C GLN A 231 7.76 3.53 18.51
N ALA A 232 6.48 3.90 18.40
CA ALA A 232 5.38 3.29 19.13
C ALA A 232 5.22 1.78 18.82
N ASP A 233 5.18 1.41 17.55
CA ASP A 233 4.86 0.04 17.13
C ASP A 233 6.05 -0.93 17.26
N TYR A 234 7.31 -0.44 17.27
CA TYR A 234 8.49 -1.32 17.11
C TYR A 234 9.70 -0.98 17.98
N LYS A 235 9.80 0.19 18.60
CA LYS A 235 10.94 0.51 19.48
C LYS A 235 10.49 0.53 20.94
N HIS A 236 10.77 -0.56 21.64
CA HIS A 236 10.50 -0.72 23.09
C HIS A 236 11.33 0.22 23.99
N GLU A 237 12.04 1.20 23.42
CA GLU A 237 12.91 2.14 24.12
C GLU A 237 12.19 3.44 24.49
N ILE A 238 11.00 3.70 23.93
CA ILE A 238 10.21 4.91 24.18
C ILE A 238 8.84 4.51 24.73
N GLU A 239 8.54 4.95 25.95
CA GLU A 239 7.22 4.81 26.56
C GLU A 239 6.42 6.10 26.30
N PHE A 240 5.34 6.00 25.52
CA PHE A 240 4.47 7.14 25.24
C PHE A 240 3.50 7.36 26.39
N ASN A 241 3.26 8.62 26.74
CA ASN A 241 2.31 8.98 27.77
C ASN A 241 1.00 9.55 27.19
N ARG A 242 0.08 9.89 28.08
CA ARG A 242 -1.23 10.46 27.73
C ARG A 242 -1.12 11.78 26.96
N GLU A 243 -0.21 12.66 27.36
CA GLU A 243 0.01 13.97 26.73
C GLU A 243 0.51 13.81 25.29
N ASP A 244 1.42 12.88 25.04
CA ASP A 244 1.91 12.57 23.69
C ASP A 244 0.77 12.09 22.78
N ALA A 245 -0.07 11.18 23.28
CA ALA A 245 -1.20 10.66 22.54
C ALA A 245 -2.30 11.71 22.29
N GLU A 246 -2.60 12.55 23.28
CA GLU A 246 -3.51 13.69 23.12
C GLU A 246 -2.99 14.70 22.09
N HIS A 247 -1.70 15.02 22.13
CA HIS A 247 -1.06 15.90 21.17
C HIS A 247 -1.21 15.37 19.74
N TRP A 248 -0.89 14.10 19.52
CA TRP A 248 -1.00 13.48 18.20
C TRP A 248 -2.44 13.37 17.70
N LEU A 249 -3.37 13.00 18.58
CA LEU A 249 -4.78 12.92 18.23
C LEU A 249 -5.34 14.28 17.82
N ALA A 250 -5.05 15.34 18.58
CA ALA A 250 -5.50 16.69 18.28
C ALA A 250 -4.97 17.18 16.92
N ARG A 251 -3.68 16.92 16.63
CA ARG A 251 -3.07 17.27 15.33
C ARG A 251 -3.67 16.48 14.17
N ALA A 252 -3.94 15.19 14.37
CA ALA A 252 -4.57 14.36 13.36
C ALA A 252 -6.00 14.83 13.08
N GLN A 253 -6.76 15.20 14.12
CA GLN A 253 -8.11 15.75 14.00
C GLN A 253 -8.12 17.05 13.18
N GLU A 254 -7.28 18.03 13.55
CA GLU A 254 -7.16 19.31 12.83
C GLU A 254 -6.83 19.10 11.34
N PHE A 255 -5.91 18.18 11.06
CA PHE A 255 -5.53 17.85 9.68
C PHE A 255 -6.67 17.19 8.90
N VAL A 256 -7.32 16.17 9.46
CA VAL A 256 -8.41 15.45 8.78
C VAL A 256 -9.59 16.38 8.51
N GLU A 257 -9.94 17.26 9.44
CA GLU A 257 -10.98 18.27 9.25
C GLU A 257 -10.63 19.26 8.14
N THR A 258 -9.37 19.73 8.12
CA THR A 258 -8.87 20.62 7.06
C THR A 258 -8.98 19.98 5.69
N ILE A 259 -8.59 18.71 5.57
CA ILE A 259 -8.71 17.97 4.31
C ILE A 259 -10.17 17.76 3.92
N ASP A 260 -11.00 17.27 4.83
CA ASP A 260 -12.41 16.97 4.58
C ASP A 260 -13.16 18.21 4.06
N ALA A 261 -12.91 19.37 4.67
CA ALA A 261 -13.48 20.64 4.24
C ALA A 261 -13.00 21.09 2.85
N GLY A 262 -11.76 20.76 2.47
CA GLY A 262 -11.18 21.12 1.18
C GLY A 262 -11.64 20.24 0.01
N ILE A 263 -11.97 18.97 0.27
CA ILE A 263 -12.30 17.97 -0.77
C ILE A 263 -13.35 18.46 -1.78
N PRO A 264 -14.51 19.03 -1.37
CA PRO A 264 -15.53 19.47 -2.33
C PRO A 264 -15.00 20.50 -3.34
N GLY A 265 -14.17 21.45 -2.90
CA GLY A 265 -13.58 22.46 -3.78
C GLY A 265 -12.55 21.87 -4.74
N TRP A 266 -11.66 21.01 -4.24
CA TRP A 266 -10.60 20.40 -5.05
C TRP A 266 -11.11 19.43 -6.12
N LEU A 267 -12.27 18.81 -5.90
CA LEU A 267 -12.93 17.96 -6.90
C LEU A 267 -13.56 18.76 -8.05
N ILE A 268 -13.85 20.04 -7.85
CA ILE A 268 -14.41 20.92 -8.89
C ILE A 268 -13.30 21.51 -9.77
N GLU A 269 -12.17 21.88 -9.14
CA GLU A 269 -11.07 22.58 -9.80
C GLU A 269 -10.09 21.67 -10.56
N GLY A 270 -10.08 20.37 -10.27
CA GLY A 270 -9.12 19.42 -10.83
C GLY A 270 -9.66 18.59 -11.97
#